data_AF-A0AAD7TXG1-F1
#
_entry.id   AF-A0AAD7TXG1-F1
#
_cell.length_a   1.000
_cell.length_b   1.000
_cell.length_c   1.000
_cell.angle_alpha   90.00
_cell.angle_beta   90.00
_cell.angle_gamma   90.00
#
_symmetry.space_group_name_H-M   'P 1'
#
loop_
_entity.id
_entity.type
_entity.pdbx_description
1 polymer ?
#
loop_
_entity_poly.entity_id
_entity_poly.type
_entity_poly.pdbx_seq_one_letter_code
_entity_poly.pdbx_strand_id
1 'polypeptide(L)'
;MLAHLTQASRRPARSWLSVASSRRNYAAKVDTSSDPEYGVWLRKEGVKYREPHKPKNWLGGEVPFPLNPTFKPPTPLSDDVRTAIWREYMLDPVQYDVRKLAQRHGLSIARVDAILRLKGLEEHWKKGKQLQTGFLAGMEYILGVTEKSRSTTGLARASQELGEDAVEADAVSEATKSRARDRYQRLFWEPVTEGKIPITPTALSRASVDAVKISAAKDAAKLKKLRGLSVESESERVVERPGRPTMRFVDVGAKFLDVDDRLKRISAAKRRSHRKRQRRTRAGTAEASQQSEAGEHVTASV
;
A
#
# COMPACT_ATOMS: atom_id res chain seq x y z
N MET A 1 -43.85 36.98 28.02
CA MET A 1 -43.22 37.50 26.79
C MET A 1 -42.68 36.30 26.03
N LEU A 2 -43.41 35.96 24.98
CA LEU A 2 -43.30 34.76 24.13
C LEU A 2 -42.62 35.12 22.81
N ALA A 3 -42.07 34.09 22.15
CA ALA A 3 -41.37 34.10 20.86
C ALA A 3 -40.00 34.79 20.94
N HIS A 4 -38.88 34.16 20.55
CA HIS A 4 -38.64 33.57 19.24
C HIS A 4 -37.65 32.41 19.33
N LEU A 5 -38.08 31.20 18.99
CA LEU A 5 -37.17 30.11 18.60
C LEU A 5 -37.86 29.16 17.62
N THR A 6 -38.18 29.68 16.44
CA THR A 6 -38.69 28.88 15.31
C THR A 6 -38.20 29.50 14.00
N GLN A 7 -37.07 29.01 13.48
CA GLN A 7 -36.80 28.95 12.04
C GLN A 7 -35.52 28.15 11.76
N ALA A 8 -35.60 26.85 12.06
CA ALA A 8 -34.88 25.87 11.28
C ALA A 8 -35.70 25.56 10.02
N SER A 9 -35.00 25.22 8.94
CA SER A 9 -35.52 24.77 7.64
C SER A 9 -35.99 25.86 6.67
N ARG A 10 -35.16 26.11 5.65
CA ARG A 10 -35.48 26.18 4.21
C ARG A 10 -34.23 26.64 3.46
N ARG A 11 -33.23 25.75 3.39
CA ARG A 11 -32.30 25.78 2.25
C ARG A 11 -32.87 24.84 1.21
N PRO A 12 -33.13 25.28 -0.03
CA PRO A 12 -33.64 24.40 -1.06
C PRO A 12 -32.62 23.29 -1.33
N ALA A 13 -33.11 22.05 -1.33
CA ALA A 13 -32.35 20.92 -1.82
C ALA A 13 -31.92 21.24 -3.26
N ARG A 14 -30.62 21.45 -3.48
CA ARG A 14 -30.06 21.36 -4.82
C ARG A 14 -30.21 19.90 -5.24
N SER A 15 -31.27 19.60 -5.98
CA SER A 15 -31.43 18.34 -6.67
C SER A 15 -30.32 18.27 -7.72
N TRP A 16 -29.34 17.39 -7.50
CA TRP A 16 -28.40 16.97 -8.55
C TRP A 16 -29.05 15.94 -9.50
N LEU A 17 -30.37 15.81 -9.43
CA LEU A 17 -31.19 14.92 -10.24
C LEU A 17 -31.98 15.75 -11.26
N SER A 18 -31.25 16.33 -12.20
CA SER A 18 -31.72 16.55 -13.57
C SER A 18 -30.50 16.63 -14.48
N VAL A 19 -29.72 15.55 -14.49
CA VAL A 19 -29.02 15.17 -15.72
C VAL A 19 -29.92 14.15 -16.41
N ALA A 20 -31.09 14.62 -16.85
CA ALA A 20 -31.66 14.07 -18.08
C ALA A 20 -30.50 14.07 -19.07
N SER A 21 -30.19 12.91 -19.62
CA SER A 21 -29.10 12.77 -20.57
C SER A 21 -29.30 13.78 -21.68
N SER A 22 -28.58 14.92 -21.61
CA SER A 22 -28.06 15.52 -22.81
C SER A 22 -27.26 14.39 -23.44
N ARG A 23 -27.92 13.65 -24.34
CA ARG A 23 -27.24 13.04 -25.48
C ARG A 23 -26.26 14.13 -25.88
N ARG A 24 -24.97 13.91 -25.64
CA ARG A 24 -23.95 14.74 -26.27
C ARG A 24 -24.15 14.43 -27.73
N ASN A 25 -25.01 15.24 -28.33
CA ASN A 25 -25.03 15.46 -29.74
C ASN A 25 -23.62 15.94 -30.03
N TYR A 26 -22.73 15.02 -30.40
CA TYR A 26 -21.67 15.31 -31.37
C TYR A 26 -22.33 15.64 -32.72
N ALA A 27 -23.39 16.45 -32.70
CA ALA A 27 -23.98 17.03 -33.87
C ALA A 27 -23.05 18.16 -34.25
N ALA A 28 -22.30 17.88 -35.31
CA ALA A 28 -22.11 18.84 -36.38
C ALA A 28 -21.45 20.15 -35.95
N LYS A 29 -20.25 20.07 -35.37
CA LYS A 29 -19.19 20.84 -36.02
C LYS A 29 -18.76 20.00 -37.20
N VAL A 30 -19.43 20.21 -38.33
CA VAL A 30 -18.93 19.73 -39.62
C VAL A 30 -17.58 20.40 -39.77
N ASP A 31 -16.52 19.62 -39.66
CA ASP A 31 -15.19 20.07 -40.08
C ASP A 31 -15.33 20.53 -41.53
N THR A 32 -15.33 21.85 -41.74
CA THR A 32 -15.33 22.47 -43.06
C THR A 32 -14.00 22.31 -43.79
N SER A 33 -13.08 21.49 -43.26
CA SER A 33 -12.03 20.84 -44.03
C SER A 33 -12.55 19.47 -44.51
N SER A 34 -13.62 19.48 -45.28
CA SER A 34 -14.06 18.30 -46.01
C SER A 34 -13.09 18.08 -47.16
N ASP A 35 -11.91 17.52 -46.87
CA ASP A 35 -11.15 16.84 -47.90
C ASP A 35 -12.10 15.76 -48.44
N PRO A 36 -12.54 15.84 -49.72
CA PRO A 36 -13.50 14.91 -50.28
C PRO A 36 -13.00 13.46 -50.16
N GLU A 37 -11.69 13.29 -50.04
CA GLU A 37 -10.98 12.04 -49.79
C GLU A 37 -11.31 11.39 -48.42
N TYR A 38 -11.43 12.16 -47.34
CA TYR A 38 -11.78 11.61 -46.01
C TYR A 38 -13.21 11.04 -45.99
N GLY A 39 -14.15 11.73 -46.63
CA GLY A 39 -15.53 11.26 -46.78
C GLY A 39 -15.61 9.98 -47.61
N VAL A 40 -14.78 9.83 -48.64
CA VAL A 40 -14.66 8.60 -49.44
C VAL A 40 -14.06 7.47 -48.60
N TRP A 41 -13.03 7.75 -47.79
CA TRP A 41 -12.42 6.75 -46.92
C TRP A 41 -13.40 6.22 -45.88
N LEU A 42 -14.15 7.09 -45.19
CA LEU A 42 -15.16 6.70 -44.19
C LEU A 42 -16.23 5.77 -44.77
N ARG A 43 -16.61 5.95 -46.04
CA ARG A 43 -17.61 5.12 -46.74
C ARG A 43 -17.05 3.82 -47.31
N LYS A 44 -15.76 3.74 -47.57
CA LYS A 44 -15.09 2.53 -48.08
C LYS A 44 -14.44 1.76 -46.94
N GLU A 45 -13.21 2.15 -46.58
CA GLU A 45 -12.41 1.44 -45.59
C GLU A 45 -12.87 1.71 -44.16
N GLY A 46 -13.29 2.93 -43.83
CA GLY A 46 -13.65 3.32 -42.48
C GLY A 46 -14.88 2.60 -41.92
N VAL A 47 -15.76 2.09 -42.80
CA VAL A 47 -16.98 1.35 -42.42
C VAL A 47 -16.65 0.16 -41.52
N LYS A 48 -15.51 -0.52 -41.74
CA LYS A 48 -15.10 -1.69 -40.95
C LYS A 48 -14.80 -1.38 -39.49
N TYR A 49 -14.57 -0.12 -39.14
CA TYR A 49 -14.26 0.35 -37.78
C TYR A 49 -15.44 1.06 -37.10
N ARG A 50 -16.56 1.27 -37.80
CA ARG A 50 -17.76 1.89 -37.24
C ARG A 50 -18.36 1.05 -36.13
N GLU A 51 -18.44 -0.26 -36.36
CA GLU A 51 -18.95 -1.23 -35.39
C GLU A 51 -17.85 -2.26 -35.09
N PRO A 52 -17.71 -2.69 -33.83
CA PRO A 52 -16.73 -3.68 -33.46
C PRO A 52 -17.17 -5.06 -33.97
N HIS A 53 -16.77 -5.40 -35.20
CA HIS A 53 -17.06 -6.71 -35.79
C HIS A 53 -16.14 -7.82 -35.27
N LYS A 54 -14.95 -7.44 -34.78
CA LYS A 54 -13.95 -8.35 -34.20
C LYS A 54 -13.25 -7.68 -33.01
N PRO A 55 -12.77 -8.48 -32.04
CA PRO A 55 -11.88 -7.98 -30.99
C PRO A 55 -10.59 -7.42 -31.60
N LYS A 56 -10.02 -6.40 -30.95
CA LYS A 56 -8.78 -5.72 -31.36
C LYS A 56 -8.81 -5.32 -32.83
N ASN A 57 -9.92 -4.73 -33.28
CA ASN A 57 -10.09 -4.23 -34.65
C ASN A 57 -9.27 -2.93 -34.86
N TRP A 58 -7.96 -3.07 -34.80
CA TRP A 58 -7.01 -1.97 -34.89
C TRP A 58 -6.71 -1.59 -36.34
N LEU A 59 -6.38 -0.31 -36.56
CA LEU A 59 -6.03 0.23 -37.88
C LEU A 59 -4.78 -0.45 -38.45
N GLY A 60 -3.79 -0.76 -37.60
CA GLY A 60 -2.55 -1.44 -37.99
C GLY A 60 -2.63 -2.97 -37.98
N GLY A 61 -3.84 -3.55 -37.95
CA GLY A 61 -4.03 -5.00 -37.89
C GLY A 61 -3.66 -5.57 -36.52
N GLU A 62 -2.43 -6.06 -36.37
CA GLU A 62 -1.93 -6.59 -35.10
C GLU A 62 -1.43 -5.51 -34.13
N VAL A 63 -1.33 -4.26 -34.58
CA VAL A 63 -0.91 -3.14 -33.74
C VAL A 63 -1.93 -1.99 -33.81
N PRO A 64 -2.22 -1.29 -32.70
CA PRO A 64 -3.16 -0.17 -32.68
C PRO A 64 -2.74 0.97 -33.60
N PHE A 65 -1.43 1.23 -33.69
CA PHE A 65 -0.86 2.33 -34.46
C PHE A 65 0.06 1.78 -35.56
N PRO A 66 -0.28 1.93 -36.84
CA PRO A 66 0.54 1.44 -37.95
C PRO A 66 1.98 1.98 -37.92
N LEU A 67 2.15 3.24 -37.50
CA LEU A 67 3.44 3.92 -37.44
C LEU A 67 4.24 3.64 -36.16
N ASN A 68 3.65 2.93 -35.19
CA ASN A 68 4.32 2.58 -33.95
C ASN A 68 4.10 1.10 -33.61
N PRO A 69 4.84 0.19 -34.27
CA PRO A 69 4.67 -1.25 -34.09
C PRO A 69 5.18 -1.76 -32.74
N THR A 70 5.97 -0.96 -32.00
CA THR A 70 6.48 -1.35 -30.67
C THR A 70 5.38 -1.28 -29.61
N PHE A 71 4.37 -0.43 -29.80
CA PHE A 71 3.27 -0.31 -28.85
C PHE A 71 2.24 -1.42 -29.10
N LYS A 72 2.34 -2.50 -28.33
CA LYS A 72 1.41 -3.64 -28.31
C LYS A 72 0.73 -3.73 -26.95
N PRO A 73 -0.47 -3.15 -26.77
CA PRO A 73 -1.10 -3.12 -25.47
C PRO A 73 -1.46 -4.55 -25.02
N PRO A 74 -1.11 -4.95 -23.79
CA PRO A 74 -1.52 -6.24 -23.26
C PRO A 74 -3.04 -6.29 -23.14
N THR A 75 -3.59 -7.49 -23.27
CA THR A 75 -5.05 -7.69 -23.10
C THR A 75 -5.41 -7.42 -21.64
N PRO A 76 -6.44 -6.62 -21.35
CA PRO A 76 -6.82 -6.33 -19.98
C PRO A 76 -7.37 -7.58 -19.29
N LEU A 77 -7.39 -7.54 -17.96
CA LEU A 77 -7.89 -8.63 -17.13
C LEU A 77 -9.43 -8.69 -17.19
N SER A 78 -10.00 -9.89 -17.31
CA SER A 78 -11.45 -10.07 -17.31
C SER A 78 -12.07 -9.71 -15.97
N ASP A 79 -13.33 -9.29 -15.99
CA ASP A 79 -14.10 -9.02 -14.78
C ASP A 79 -14.30 -10.26 -13.92
N ASP A 80 -14.45 -11.44 -14.54
CA ASP A 80 -14.55 -12.71 -13.84
C ASP A 80 -13.32 -13.00 -12.99
N VAL A 81 -12.11 -12.79 -13.55
CA VAL A 81 -10.87 -13.00 -12.81
C VAL A 81 -10.69 -11.95 -11.72
N ARG A 82 -11.02 -10.68 -12.01
CA ARG A 82 -11.02 -9.61 -10.99
C ARG A 82 -11.96 -9.93 -9.82
N THR A 83 -13.14 -10.46 -10.13
CA THR A 83 -14.14 -10.85 -9.15
C THR A 83 -13.70 -12.09 -8.37
N ALA A 84 -13.03 -13.05 -9.01
CA ALA A 84 -12.45 -14.21 -8.34
C ALA A 84 -11.37 -13.79 -7.32
N ILE A 85 -10.42 -12.92 -7.72
CA ILE A 85 -9.39 -12.36 -6.83
C ILE A 85 -10.04 -11.68 -5.62
N TRP A 86 -11.07 -10.86 -5.85
CA TRP A 86 -11.79 -10.18 -4.78
C TRP A 86 -12.46 -11.17 -3.81
N ARG A 87 -13.15 -12.19 -4.34
CA ARG A 87 -13.80 -13.22 -3.51
C ARG A 87 -12.79 -14.00 -2.68
N GLU A 88 -11.68 -14.43 -3.28
CA GLU A 88 -10.61 -15.14 -2.56
C GLU A 88 -10.06 -14.30 -1.41
N TYR A 89 -9.80 -13.01 -1.64
CA TYR A 89 -9.34 -12.09 -0.60
C TYR A 89 -10.39 -11.87 0.51
N MET A 90 -11.67 -11.78 0.15
CA MET A 90 -12.77 -11.61 1.12
C MET A 90 -13.06 -12.88 1.94
N LEU A 91 -12.72 -14.07 1.43
CA LEU A 91 -12.91 -15.33 2.16
C LEU A 91 -11.94 -15.46 3.34
N ASP A 92 -10.64 -15.25 3.10
CA ASP A 92 -9.63 -15.25 4.16
C ASP A 92 -8.45 -14.35 3.76
N PRO A 93 -8.36 -13.12 4.30
CA PRO A 93 -7.27 -12.20 3.98
C PRO A 93 -5.92 -12.61 4.58
N VAL A 94 -5.88 -13.53 5.56
CA VAL A 94 -4.64 -14.06 6.15
C VAL A 94 -4.07 -15.16 5.26
N GLN A 95 -4.94 -16.05 4.77
CA GLN A 95 -4.55 -17.11 3.84
C GLN A 95 -4.27 -16.55 2.44
N TYR A 96 -5.13 -15.67 1.92
CA TYR A 96 -5.05 -15.06 0.60
C TYR A 96 -4.54 -13.62 0.66
N ASP A 97 -3.35 -13.44 1.23
CA ASP A 97 -2.67 -12.14 1.20
C ASP A 97 -2.39 -11.67 -0.24
N VAL A 98 -2.28 -10.36 -0.43
CA VAL A 98 -2.06 -9.69 -1.73
C VAL A 98 -0.89 -10.30 -2.49
N ARG A 99 0.20 -10.63 -1.78
CA ARG A 99 1.39 -11.27 -2.39
C ARG A 99 1.10 -12.67 -2.92
N LYS A 100 0.31 -13.47 -2.19
CA LYS A 100 -0.06 -14.83 -2.62
C LYS A 100 -1.03 -14.79 -3.80
N LEU A 101 -1.97 -13.85 -3.79
CA LEU A 101 -2.88 -13.62 -4.92
C LEU A 101 -2.12 -13.18 -6.18
N ALA A 102 -1.15 -12.27 -6.03
CA ALA A 102 -0.26 -11.83 -7.11
C ALA A 102 0.49 -13.03 -7.73
N GLN A 103 1.11 -13.86 -6.89
CA GLN A 103 1.84 -15.05 -7.35
C GLN A 103 0.93 -16.07 -8.04
N ARG A 104 -0.28 -16.30 -7.49
CA ARG A 104 -1.23 -17.29 -8.02
C ARG A 104 -1.79 -16.90 -9.38
N HIS A 105 -2.13 -15.62 -9.55
CA HIS A 105 -2.76 -15.10 -10.76
C HIS A 105 -1.75 -14.51 -11.76
N GLY A 106 -0.45 -14.53 -11.45
CA GLY A 106 0.60 -13.99 -12.31
C GLY A 106 0.48 -12.48 -12.54
N LEU A 107 0.10 -11.73 -11.51
CA LEU A 107 -0.13 -10.28 -11.58
C LEU A 107 0.82 -9.55 -10.65
N SER A 108 1.15 -8.29 -10.97
CA SER A 108 1.93 -7.45 -10.07
C SER A 108 1.14 -7.14 -8.79
N ILE A 109 1.84 -7.01 -7.66
CA ILE A 109 1.25 -6.72 -6.35
C ILE A 109 0.44 -5.42 -6.41
N ALA A 110 0.98 -4.40 -7.08
CA ALA A 110 0.28 -3.12 -7.26
C ALA A 110 -1.03 -3.27 -8.06
N ARG A 111 -1.07 -4.15 -9.06
CA ARG A 111 -2.28 -4.42 -9.85
C ARG A 111 -3.33 -5.16 -9.02
N VAL A 112 -2.92 -6.13 -8.20
CA VAL A 112 -3.84 -6.83 -7.28
C VAL A 112 -4.44 -5.87 -6.26
N ASP A 113 -3.64 -5.02 -5.62
CA ASP A 113 -4.12 -4.01 -4.67
C ASP A 113 -5.12 -3.04 -5.34
N ALA A 114 -4.82 -2.58 -6.56
CA ALA A 114 -5.75 -1.75 -7.33
C ALA A 114 -7.08 -2.47 -7.64
N ILE A 115 -7.04 -3.76 -7.99
CA ILE A 115 -8.25 -4.57 -8.21
C ILE A 115 -9.11 -4.63 -6.94
N LEU A 116 -8.49 -4.91 -5.80
CA LEU A 116 -9.21 -4.98 -4.52
C LEU A 116 -9.89 -3.64 -4.18
N ARG A 117 -9.19 -2.53 -4.36
CA ARG A 117 -9.74 -1.18 -4.11
C ARG A 117 -10.93 -0.87 -5.04
N LEU A 118 -10.78 -1.16 -6.34
CA LEU A 118 -11.83 -0.89 -7.33
C LEU A 118 -13.05 -1.79 -7.12
N LYS A 119 -12.87 -3.06 -6.75
CA LYS A 119 -13.97 -3.98 -6.43
C LYS A 119 -14.67 -3.61 -5.12
N GLY A 120 -13.93 -3.17 -4.10
CA GLY A 120 -14.55 -2.62 -2.89
C GLY A 120 -15.41 -1.38 -3.17
N LEU A 121 -14.96 -0.51 -4.08
CA LEU A 121 -15.72 0.67 -4.52
C LEU A 121 -16.94 0.28 -5.36
N GLU A 122 -16.84 -0.76 -6.20
CA GLU A 122 -17.97 -1.33 -6.94
C GLU A 122 -19.06 -1.82 -5.98
N GLU A 123 -18.71 -2.61 -4.95
CA GLU A 123 -19.65 -3.09 -3.92
C GLU A 123 -20.30 -1.94 -3.14
N HIS A 124 -19.54 -0.88 -2.85
CA HIS A 124 -20.10 0.32 -2.25
C HIS A 124 -21.11 1.01 -3.17
N TRP A 125 -20.85 1.07 -4.48
CA TRP A 125 -21.75 1.68 -5.45
C TRP A 125 -23.00 0.84 -5.73
N LYS A 126 -22.94 -0.49 -5.63
CA LYS A 126 -24.13 -1.36 -5.75
C LYS A 126 -25.27 -0.94 -4.81
N LYS A 127 -24.94 -0.31 -3.67
CA LYS A 127 -25.92 0.16 -2.67
C LYS A 127 -26.70 1.41 -3.08
N GLY A 128 -26.27 2.16 -4.10
CA GLY A 128 -26.89 3.45 -4.43
C GLY A 128 -26.79 3.91 -5.89
N LYS A 129 -26.13 3.16 -6.77
CA LYS A 129 -26.00 3.48 -8.20
C LYS A 129 -26.07 2.20 -9.04
N GLN A 130 -26.73 2.28 -10.20
CA GLN A 130 -26.74 1.18 -11.16
C GLN A 130 -25.38 1.10 -11.87
N LEU A 131 -24.77 -0.09 -11.87
CA LEU A 131 -23.51 -0.34 -12.55
C LEU A 131 -23.74 -0.52 -14.07
N GLN A 132 -22.80 -0.02 -14.87
CA GLN A 132 -22.84 -0.12 -16.34
C GLN A 132 -22.25 -1.45 -16.83
N THR A 133 -22.90 -2.57 -16.52
CA THR A 133 -22.42 -3.92 -16.88
C THR A 133 -22.40 -4.17 -18.39
N GLY A 134 -23.37 -3.61 -19.14
CA GLY A 134 -23.39 -3.73 -20.61
C GLY A 134 -22.19 -3.04 -21.27
N PHE A 135 -21.77 -1.89 -20.75
CA PHE A 135 -20.57 -1.20 -21.23
C PHE A 135 -19.30 -2.03 -20.96
N LEU A 136 -19.21 -2.62 -19.77
CA LEU A 136 -18.12 -3.53 -19.41
C LEU A 136 -18.03 -4.70 -20.40
N ALA A 137 -19.14 -5.40 -20.65
CA ALA A 137 -19.16 -6.54 -21.57
C ALA A 137 -18.74 -6.14 -23.00
N GLY A 138 -19.20 -4.99 -23.48
CA GLY A 138 -18.80 -4.45 -24.78
C GLY A 138 -17.30 -4.13 -24.84
N MET A 139 -16.75 -3.50 -23.80
CA MET A 139 -15.32 -3.16 -23.73
C MET A 139 -14.42 -4.40 -23.66
N GLU A 140 -14.82 -5.43 -22.91
CA GLU A 140 -14.08 -6.68 -22.83
C GLU A 140 -14.05 -7.42 -24.18
N TYR A 141 -15.16 -7.37 -24.92
CA TYR A 141 -15.21 -7.87 -26.28
C TYR A 141 -14.29 -7.07 -27.21
N ILE A 142 -14.38 -5.73 -27.23
CA ILE A 142 -13.55 -4.87 -28.11
C ILE A 142 -12.05 -5.07 -27.84
N LEU A 143 -11.66 -5.25 -26.59
CA LEU A 143 -10.26 -5.42 -26.19
C LEU A 143 -9.75 -6.87 -26.30
N GLY A 144 -10.61 -7.82 -26.69
CA GLY A 144 -10.23 -9.22 -26.95
C GLY A 144 -10.00 -10.06 -25.69
N VAL A 145 -10.65 -9.71 -24.58
CA VAL A 145 -10.59 -10.49 -23.33
C VAL A 145 -11.22 -11.88 -23.50
N THR A 146 -12.31 -11.95 -24.25
CA THR A 146 -13.10 -13.18 -24.46
C THR A 146 -12.40 -14.23 -25.33
N GLU A 147 -11.48 -13.83 -26.20
CA GLU A 147 -10.70 -14.78 -27.02
C GLU A 147 -9.66 -15.54 -26.19
N LYS A 148 -9.08 -14.85 -25.20
CA LYS A 148 -8.02 -15.39 -24.35
C LYS A 148 -8.56 -16.35 -23.29
N SER A 149 -9.83 -16.19 -22.86
CA SER A 149 -10.47 -17.16 -21.96
C SER A 149 -10.89 -18.45 -22.68
N ARG A 150 -11.19 -18.38 -23.97
CA ARG A 150 -11.59 -19.55 -24.79
C ARG A 150 -10.41 -20.39 -25.25
N SER A 151 -9.23 -19.79 -25.40
CA SER A 151 -8.01 -20.50 -25.78
C SER A 151 -7.26 -20.96 -24.52
N THR A 152 -7.43 -22.23 -24.15
CA THR A 152 -6.67 -22.88 -23.06
C THR A 152 -5.15 -22.75 -23.26
N THR A 153 -4.67 -22.73 -24.51
CA THR A 153 -3.27 -22.48 -24.88
C THR A 153 -2.85 -21.00 -24.73
N GLY A 154 -3.80 -20.07 -24.87
CA GLY A 154 -3.57 -18.63 -24.75
C GLY A 154 -3.38 -18.17 -23.30
N LEU A 155 -3.99 -18.88 -22.34
CA LEU A 155 -3.87 -18.59 -20.91
C LEU A 155 -2.46 -18.88 -20.37
N ALA A 156 -1.82 -19.96 -20.83
CA ALA A 156 -0.46 -20.33 -20.44
C ALA A 156 0.58 -19.29 -20.91
N ARG A 157 0.48 -18.86 -22.19
CA ARG A 157 1.30 -17.75 -22.70
C ARG A 157 0.98 -16.41 -22.02
N ALA A 158 -0.29 -16.14 -21.70
CA ALA A 158 -0.70 -14.97 -20.92
C ALA A 158 0.00 -14.88 -19.57
N SER A 159 -0.02 -16.00 -18.84
CA SER A 159 0.50 -16.07 -17.49
C SER A 159 2.03 -15.93 -17.48
N GLN A 160 2.67 -16.39 -18.55
CA GLN A 160 4.12 -16.27 -18.74
C GLN A 160 4.51 -14.83 -19.11
N GLU A 161 3.83 -14.20 -20.07
CA GLU A 161 4.02 -12.79 -20.45
C GLU A 161 3.71 -11.83 -19.29
N LEU A 162 2.63 -12.08 -18.55
CA LEU A 162 2.28 -11.29 -17.38
C LEU A 162 3.22 -11.53 -16.20
N GLY A 163 3.82 -12.71 -16.08
CA GLY A 163 4.74 -13.06 -15.01
C GLY A 163 6.08 -12.32 -15.08
N GLU A 164 6.67 -12.22 -16.27
CA GLU A 164 7.92 -11.46 -16.50
C GLU A 164 7.68 -9.95 -16.35
N ASP A 165 6.59 -9.43 -16.93
CA ASP A 165 6.17 -8.03 -16.81
C ASP A 165 5.77 -7.67 -15.37
N ALA A 166 5.21 -8.61 -14.59
CA ALA A 166 4.81 -8.36 -13.21
C ALA A 166 6.01 -8.10 -12.29
N VAL A 167 7.11 -8.86 -12.45
CA VAL A 167 8.32 -8.68 -11.64
C VAL A 167 8.99 -7.35 -11.95
N GLU A 168 9.11 -6.99 -13.24
CA GLU A 168 9.64 -5.69 -13.64
C GLU A 168 8.73 -4.55 -13.16
N ALA A 169 7.41 -4.69 -13.31
CA ALA A 169 6.44 -3.70 -12.85
C ALA A 169 6.47 -3.48 -11.33
N ASP A 170 6.64 -4.54 -10.54
CA ASP A 170 6.78 -4.42 -9.08
C ASP A 170 8.09 -3.74 -8.70
N ALA A 171 9.20 -4.09 -9.36
CA ALA A 171 10.48 -3.41 -9.16
C ALA A 171 10.41 -1.90 -9.50
N VAL A 172 9.78 -1.56 -10.63
CA VAL A 172 9.55 -0.16 -11.04
C VAL A 172 8.59 0.55 -10.08
N SER A 173 7.53 -0.12 -9.61
CA SER A 173 6.59 0.44 -8.64
C SER A 173 7.29 0.79 -7.33
N GLU A 174 8.12 -0.11 -6.81
CA GLU A 174 8.92 0.14 -5.61
C GLU A 174 9.91 1.30 -5.80
N ALA A 175 10.61 1.33 -6.94
CA ALA A 175 11.52 2.42 -7.27
C ALA A 175 10.79 3.78 -7.45
N THR A 176 9.58 3.78 -7.99
CA THR A 176 8.83 5.01 -8.31
C THR A 176 7.95 5.51 -7.17
N LYS A 177 7.66 4.72 -6.13
CA LYS A 177 6.92 5.17 -4.94
C LYS A 177 7.58 6.38 -4.27
N SER A 178 8.91 6.41 -4.20
CA SER A 178 9.65 7.59 -3.70
C SER A 178 9.52 8.78 -4.66
N ARG A 179 9.72 8.55 -5.96
CA ARG A 179 9.69 9.60 -6.99
C ARG A 179 8.29 10.20 -7.22
N ALA A 180 7.22 9.43 -7.05
CA ALA A 180 5.84 9.92 -7.09
C ALA A 180 5.55 10.83 -5.90
N ARG A 181 6.05 10.47 -4.71
CA ARG A 181 6.00 11.31 -3.52
C ARG A 181 6.76 12.63 -3.72
N ASP A 182 7.93 12.57 -4.36
CA ASP A 182 8.73 13.77 -4.71
C ASP A 182 8.03 14.65 -5.76
N ARG A 183 7.26 14.05 -6.70
CA ARG A 183 6.44 14.80 -7.66
C ARG A 183 5.28 15.54 -6.97
N TYR A 184 4.59 14.90 -6.03
CA TYR A 184 3.55 15.56 -5.23
C TYR A 184 4.10 16.68 -4.34
N GLN A 185 5.34 16.56 -3.85
CA GLN A 185 6.01 17.65 -3.12
C GLN A 185 6.29 18.89 -3.99
N ARG A 186 6.53 18.72 -5.29
CA ARG A 186 6.79 19.83 -6.23
C ARG A 186 5.52 20.48 -6.80
N LEU A 187 4.36 19.85 -6.65
CA LEU A 187 3.07 20.32 -7.19
C LEU A 187 2.26 21.18 -6.20
N PHE A 188 2.78 21.44 -5.00
CA PHE A 188 2.15 22.41 -4.09
C PHE A 188 2.36 23.83 -4.63
N TRP A 189 1.36 24.32 -5.35
CA TRP A 189 1.21 25.74 -5.66
C TRP A 189 0.74 26.48 -4.39
N GLU A 190 1.69 26.94 -3.59
CA GLU A 190 1.42 28.06 -2.70
C GLU A 190 1.46 29.35 -3.53
N PRO A 191 0.54 30.31 -3.35
CA PRO A 191 0.69 31.64 -3.94
C PRO A 191 1.89 32.33 -3.27
N VAL A 192 3.06 32.24 -3.92
CA VAL A 192 4.29 32.89 -3.45
C VAL A 192 4.47 34.20 -4.21
N THR A 193 4.54 35.30 -3.48
CA THR A 193 4.92 36.61 -4.05
C THR A 193 6.31 36.52 -4.67
N GLU A 194 6.49 37.10 -5.85
CA GLU A 194 7.77 37.11 -6.58
C GLU A 194 8.93 37.47 -5.63
N GLY A 195 9.94 36.60 -5.57
CA GLY A 195 11.14 36.78 -4.73
C GLY A 195 11.16 36.03 -3.39
N LYS A 196 10.10 35.32 -2.98
CA LYS A 196 10.11 34.47 -1.78
C LYS A 196 10.22 32.99 -2.15
N ILE A 197 10.81 32.19 -1.26
CA ILE A 197 10.92 30.73 -1.43
C ILE A 197 9.67 30.08 -0.82
N PRO A 198 9.03 29.10 -1.49
CA PRO A 198 7.88 28.38 -0.95
C PRO A 198 8.23 27.68 0.37
N ILE A 199 7.35 27.84 1.37
CA ILE A 199 7.58 27.44 2.76
C ILE A 199 7.31 25.94 2.97
N THR A 200 6.28 25.41 2.31
CA THR A 200 5.91 23.99 2.43
C THR A 200 6.98 22.99 1.97
N PRO A 201 7.64 23.14 0.79
CA PRO A 201 8.67 22.18 0.37
C PRO A 201 9.90 22.22 1.29
N THR A 202 10.24 23.39 1.84
CA THR A 202 11.35 23.52 2.80
C THR A 202 10.99 22.97 4.18
N ALA A 203 9.74 23.10 4.64
CA ALA A 203 9.28 22.48 5.87
C ALA A 203 9.26 20.95 5.76
N LEU A 204 8.84 20.40 4.62
CA LEU A 204 8.80 18.95 4.37
C LEU A 204 10.21 18.34 4.28
N SER A 205 11.17 19.03 3.65
CA SER A 205 12.57 18.55 3.60
C SER A 205 13.25 18.62 4.97
N ARG A 206 12.94 19.63 5.79
CA ARG A 206 13.40 19.68 7.18
C ARG A 206 12.79 18.55 8.00
N ALA A 207 11.48 18.33 7.89
CA ALA A 207 10.79 17.27 8.61
C ALA A 207 11.31 15.85 8.26
N SER A 208 11.71 15.61 7.00
CA SER A 208 12.30 14.32 6.61
C SER A 208 13.69 14.12 7.21
N VAL A 209 14.55 15.14 7.15
CA VAL A 209 15.87 15.11 7.80
C VAL A 209 15.74 14.94 9.31
N ASP A 210 14.78 15.62 9.93
CA ASP A 210 14.51 15.52 11.36
C ASP A 210 13.97 14.13 11.72
N ALA A 211 13.12 13.52 10.90
CA ALA A 211 12.65 12.15 11.12
C ALA A 211 13.80 11.13 11.15
N VAL A 212 14.77 11.25 10.23
CA VAL A 212 15.98 10.41 10.19
C VAL A 212 16.87 10.67 11.41
N LYS A 213 17.05 11.93 11.81
CA LYS A 213 17.80 12.28 13.02
C LYS A 213 17.12 11.74 14.27
N ILE A 214 15.79 11.81 14.35
CA ILE A 214 14.99 11.30 15.47
C ILE A 214 15.10 9.77 15.54
N SER A 215 15.05 9.05 14.41
CA SER A 215 15.23 7.60 14.42
C SER A 215 16.64 7.22 14.88
N ALA A 216 17.68 7.86 14.33
CA ALA A 216 19.05 7.63 14.76
C ALA A 216 19.28 7.96 16.24
N ALA A 217 18.70 9.05 16.75
CA ALA A 217 18.75 9.42 18.16
C ALA A 217 18.02 8.41 19.05
N LYS A 218 16.88 7.86 18.61
CA LYS A 218 16.17 6.79 19.31
C LYS A 218 17.02 5.53 19.39
N ASP A 219 17.69 5.15 18.31
CA ASP A 219 18.55 3.96 18.27
C ASP A 219 19.79 4.14 19.15
N ALA A 220 20.43 5.32 19.11
CA ALA A 220 21.51 5.68 20.03
C ALA A 220 21.04 5.69 21.50
N ALA A 221 19.82 6.15 21.79
CA ALA A 221 19.25 6.12 23.13
C ALA A 221 18.92 4.69 23.59
N LYS A 222 18.52 3.79 22.69
CA LYS A 222 18.36 2.35 22.99
C LYS A 222 19.71 1.73 23.36
N LEU A 223 20.76 2.02 22.60
CA LEU A 223 22.12 1.57 22.88
C LEU A 223 22.63 2.07 24.24
N LYS A 224 22.44 3.36 24.57
CA LYS A 224 22.83 3.93 25.88
C LYS A 224 22.12 3.28 27.08
N LYS A 225 20.92 2.70 26.90
CA LYS A 225 20.21 1.96 27.96
C LYS A 225 20.88 0.61 28.27
N LEU A 226 21.64 0.06 27.33
CA LEU A 226 22.45 -1.13 27.54
C LEU A 226 23.79 -0.70 28.14
N ARG A 227 23.90 -0.77 29.47
CA ARG A 227 25.15 -0.43 30.18
C ARG A 227 26.28 -1.37 29.74
N GLY A 228 27.44 -0.81 29.39
CA GLY A 228 28.70 -1.54 29.20
C GLY A 228 28.94 -2.13 27.80
N LEU A 229 28.16 -1.74 26.79
CA LEU A 229 28.43 -2.08 25.39
C LEU A 229 28.95 -0.85 24.65
N SER A 230 30.25 -0.80 24.36
CA SER A 230 30.77 0.15 23.39
C SER A 230 30.32 -0.27 21.98
N VAL A 231 29.96 0.71 21.17
CA VAL A 231 29.70 0.51 19.72
C VAL A 231 31.02 0.54 18.95
N GLU A 232 32.04 1.16 19.52
CA GLU A 232 33.37 1.28 18.95
C GLU A 232 34.12 -0.04 19.19
N SER A 233 34.52 -0.69 18.09
CA SER A 233 35.43 -1.84 18.13
C SER A 233 36.81 -1.35 18.58
N GLU A 234 37.26 -1.79 19.75
CA GLU A 234 38.63 -1.52 20.19
C GLU A 234 39.65 -2.31 19.36
N SER A 235 40.91 -1.83 19.37
CA SER A 235 41.99 -2.33 18.52
C SER A 235 42.43 -3.76 18.88
N GLU A 236 42.90 -4.47 17.84
CA GLU A 236 43.26 -5.89 17.87
C GLU A 236 44.21 -6.22 19.03
N ARG A 237 43.84 -7.22 19.85
CA ARG A 237 44.74 -7.77 20.87
C ARG A 237 45.45 -8.98 20.30
N VAL A 238 46.72 -8.81 19.96
CA VAL A 238 47.61 -9.88 19.48
C VAL A 238 48.35 -10.48 20.67
N VAL A 239 48.26 -11.80 20.84
CA VAL A 239 48.98 -12.54 21.89
C VAL A 239 49.96 -13.50 21.24
N GLU A 240 51.25 -13.23 21.42
CA GLU A 240 52.35 -14.08 20.94
C GLU A 240 52.88 -14.95 22.08
N ARG A 241 52.99 -16.26 21.84
CA ARG A 241 53.62 -17.22 22.76
C ARG A 241 54.53 -18.16 21.97
N PRO A 242 55.79 -18.38 22.40
CA PRO A 242 56.72 -19.22 21.65
C PRO A 242 56.20 -20.67 21.57
N GLY A 243 56.29 -21.27 20.39
CA GLY A 243 55.82 -22.64 20.12
C GLY A 243 54.31 -22.78 19.86
N ARG A 244 53.54 -21.69 19.78
CA ARG A 244 52.12 -21.68 19.39
C ARG A 244 51.86 -20.63 18.31
N PRO A 245 50.88 -20.84 17.41
CA PRO A 245 50.50 -19.85 16.41
C PRO A 245 49.95 -18.57 17.06
N THR A 246 50.29 -17.42 16.48
CA THR A 246 49.86 -16.10 16.94
C THR A 246 48.34 -15.98 16.91
N MET A 247 47.73 -15.71 18.06
CA MET A 247 46.28 -15.53 18.18
C MET A 247 45.93 -14.04 18.11
N ARG A 248 45.01 -13.68 17.22
CA ARG A 248 44.47 -12.32 17.07
C ARG A 248 43.04 -12.29 17.57
N PHE A 249 42.78 -11.50 18.60
CA PHE A 249 41.43 -11.26 19.11
C PHE A 249 40.93 -9.91 18.59
N VAL A 250 39.87 -9.96 17.79
CA VAL A 250 39.14 -8.78 17.31
C VAL A 250 37.88 -8.65 18.15
N ASP A 251 37.74 -7.55 18.88
CA ASP A 251 36.47 -7.25 19.55
C ASP A 251 35.43 -6.85 18.50
N VAL A 252 34.40 -7.66 18.35
CA VAL A 252 33.29 -7.42 17.41
C VAL A 252 32.21 -6.51 18.00
N GLY A 253 32.34 -6.10 19.26
CA GLY A 253 31.46 -5.15 19.94
C GLY A 253 29.98 -5.54 19.91
N ALA A 254 29.10 -4.54 19.96
CA ALA A 254 27.64 -4.71 19.92
C ALA A 254 27.06 -5.05 18.53
N LYS A 255 27.90 -5.25 17.49
CA LYS A 255 27.49 -5.34 16.09
C LYS A 255 26.57 -6.54 15.79
N PHE A 256 26.68 -7.60 16.58
CA PHE A 256 25.91 -8.84 16.41
C PHE A 256 24.86 -9.08 17.50
N LEU A 257 24.60 -8.08 18.35
CA LEU A 257 23.60 -8.18 19.42
C LEU A 257 22.29 -7.50 19.00
N ASP A 258 21.19 -8.26 19.06
CA ASP A 258 19.85 -7.68 18.96
C ASP A 258 19.55 -6.83 20.21
N VAL A 259 19.66 -5.51 20.04
CA VAL A 259 19.44 -4.50 21.07
C VAL A 259 18.04 -4.60 21.66
N ASP A 260 17.04 -4.89 20.83
CA ASP A 260 15.64 -4.91 21.26
C ASP A 260 15.34 -6.17 22.09
N ASP A 261 15.89 -7.33 21.70
CA ASP A 261 15.78 -8.55 22.50
C ASP A 261 16.49 -8.41 23.85
N ARG A 262 17.67 -7.76 23.89
CA ARG A 262 18.39 -7.51 25.14
C ARG A 262 17.59 -6.59 26.08
N LEU A 263 17.02 -5.50 25.57
CA LEU A 263 16.16 -4.59 26.34
C LEU A 263 14.92 -5.33 26.87
N LYS A 264 14.32 -6.20 26.06
CA LYS A 264 13.19 -7.04 26.45
C LYS A 264 13.56 -7.96 27.62
N ARG A 265 14.71 -8.63 27.57
CA ARG A 265 15.21 -9.50 28.67
C ARG A 265 15.45 -8.72 29.97
N ILE A 266 16.05 -7.54 29.90
CA ILE A 266 16.28 -6.68 31.08
C ILE A 266 14.93 -6.25 31.69
N SER A 267 13.97 -5.84 30.87
CA SER A 267 12.64 -5.46 31.36
C SER A 267 11.90 -6.63 32.02
N ALA A 268 12.00 -7.84 31.45
CA ALA A 268 11.42 -9.05 32.01
C ALA A 268 12.09 -9.44 33.34
N ALA A 269 13.43 -9.29 33.45
CA ALA A 269 14.16 -9.50 34.69
C ALA A 269 13.71 -8.52 35.80
N LYS A 270 13.56 -7.23 35.47
CA LYS A 270 13.02 -6.23 36.42
C LYS A 270 11.59 -6.55 36.87
N ARG A 271 10.71 -6.99 35.96
CA ARG A 271 9.34 -7.42 36.31
C ARG A 271 9.36 -8.62 37.26
N ARG A 272 10.22 -9.61 37.00
CA ARG A 272 10.38 -10.80 37.86
C ARG A 272 10.91 -10.43 39.25
N SER A 273 11.92 -9.55 39.35
CA SER A 273 12.46 -9.12 40.64
C SER A 273 11.43 -8.33 41.45
N HIS A 274 10.67 -7.43 40.81
CA HIS A 274 9.60 -6.68 41.47
C HIS A 274 8.52 -7.60 42.05
N ARG A 275 8.04 -8.59 41.26
CA ARG A 275 7.07 -9.58 41.74
C ARG A 275 7.63 -10.41 42.90
N LYS A 276 8.90 -10.80 42.85
CA LYS A 276 9.56 -11.54 43.95
C LYS A 276 9.64 -10.68 45.22
N ARG A 277 9.92 -9.38 45.10
CA ARG A 277 9.92 -8.44 46.24
C ARG A 277 8.52 -8.31 46.85
N GLN A 278 7.48 -8.12 46.04
CA GLN A 278 6.09 -8.04 46.52
C GLN A 278 5.63 -9.34 47.20
N ARG A 279 6.04 -10.51 46.71
CA ARG A 279 5.74 -11.79 47.36
C ARG A 279 6.41 -11.88 48.73
N ARG A 280 7.67 -11.46 48.85
CA ARG A 280 8.39 -11.44 50.14
C ARG A 280 7.76 -10.49 51.15
N THR A 281 7.37 -9.28 50.72
CA THR A 281 6.69 -8.34 51.63
C THR A 281 5.33 -8.88 52.08
N ARG A 282 4.56 -9.49 51.18
CA ARG A 282 3.27 -10.13 51.52
C ARG A 282 3.42 -11.30 52.49
N ALA A 283 4.43 -12.15 52.30
CA ALA A 283 4.71 -13.26 53.21
C ALA A 283 5.11 -12.75 54.60
N GLY A 284 6.01 -11.76 54.67
CA GLY A 284 6.42 -11.16 55.94
C GLY A 284 5.29 -10.45 56.69
N THR A 285 4.34 -9.79 55.98
CA THR A 285 3.15 -9.23 56.64
C THR A 285 2.19 -10.31 57.16
N ALA A 286 2.03 -11.43 56.45
CA ALA A 286 1.16 -12.51 56.90
C ALA A 286 1.72 -13.24 58.14
N GLU A 287 3.05 -13.41 58.21
CA GLU A 287 3.72 -13.98 59.39
C GLU A 287 3.65 -13.04 60.61
N ALA A 288 3.73 -11.72 60.41
CA ALA A 288 3.57 -10.74 61.48
C ALA A 288 2.13 -10.69 62.05
N SER A 289 1.11 -10.82 61.20
CA SER A 289 -0.30 -10.87 61.64
C SER A 289 -0.63 -12.12 62.47
N GLN A 290 -0.03 -13.27 62.13
CA GLN A 290 -0.21 -14.52 62.89
C GLN A 290 0.48 -14.48 64.26
N GLN A 291 1.56 -13.72 64.42
CA GLN A 291 2.23 -13.54 65.72
C GLN A 291 1.49 -12.53 66.63
N SER A 292 0.81 -11.52 66.07
CA SER A 292 -0.03 -10.61 66.86
C SER A 292 -1.31 -11.29 67.37
N GLU A 293 -1.94 -12.15 66.57
CA GLU A 293 -3.14 -12.91 67.01
C GLU A 293 -2.81 -13.98 68.06
N ALA A 294 -1.60 -14.55 68.04
CA ALA A 294 -1.15 -15.50 69.06
C ALA A 294 -0.75 -14.84 70.40
N GLY A 295 -0.36 -13.56 70.39
CA GLY A 295 0.02 -12.82 71.60
C GLY A 295 -1.18 -12.24 72.38
N GLU A 296 -2.31 -12.00 71.72
CA GLU A 296 -3.50 -11.39 72.33
C GLU A 296 -4.35 -12.40 73.13
N HIS A 297 -4.14 -13.70 72.91
CA HIS A 297 -4.86 -14.77 73.62
C HIS A 297 -4.25 -15.18 74.99
N VAL A 298 -3.11 -14.62 75.40
CA VAL A 298 -2.44 -15.00 76.66
C VAL A 298 -2.71 -14.02 77.82
N THR A 299 -3.26 -12.83 77.57
CA THR A 299 -3.49 -11.81 78.60
C THR A 299 -4.93 -11.73 79.13
N ALA A 300 -5.85 -12.57 78.66
CA ALA A 300 -7.27 -12.56 79.06
C ALA A 300 -7.65 -13.63 80.12
N SER A 301 -6.70 -14.07 80.95
CA SER A 301 -6.97 -15.03 82.04
C SER A 301 -6.14 -14.71 83.29
N VAL A 302 -6.54 -13.65 84.00
CA VAL A 302 -6.32 -13.41 85.45
C VAL A 302 -7.52 -12.60 85.94
#